data_AF-T2GDB6-F1
#
_entry.id   AF-T2GDB6-F1
#
_cell.length_a   1.000
_cell.length_b   1.000
_cell.length_c   1.000
_cell.angle_alpha   90.00
_cell.angle_beta   90.00
_cell.angle_gamma   90.00
#
_symmetry.space_group_name_H-M   'P 1'
#
loop_
_entity.id
_entity.type
_entity.pdbx_description
1 polymer ?
#
loop_
_entity_poly.entity_id
_entity_poly.type
_entity_poly.pdbx_seq_one_letter_code
_entity_poly.pdbx_strand_id
1 'polypeptide(L)'
;MSVVFDESGMRFGSFSDAQVCRIERSKAYLSVRQHVKIADFILLRKRPQKPDMLFVVEAKSSAPHPENKEHFREYVSSVQEKLCNTLALYIAMRVGRIGAPAEELPQDLRASPLDAMEFRLVLVINGFPDEHLDPVKLALQQSLPAAQRRIWRLGPHPIFVLNDAAARVHRLLVQQEASTSTT
;
A
#
# COMPACT_ATOMS: atom_id res chain seq x y z
N MET A 1 -19.83 5.64 2.74
CA MET A 1 -20.13 5.23 1.34
C MET A 1 -19.08 4.22 0.88
N SER A 2 -19.29 3.50 -0.22
CA SER A 2 -18.27 2.60 -0.79
C SER A 2 -17.49 3.28 -1.92
N VAL A 3 -16.18 3.09 -1.96
CA VAL A 3 -15.25 3.67 -2.94
C VAL A 3 -14.61 2.57 -3.77
N VAL A 4 -14.55 2.78 -5.08
CA VAL A 4 -13.83 1.97 -6.06
C VAL A 4 -13.01 2.93 -6.92
N PHE A 5 -11.80 2.54 -7.33
CA PHE A 5 -10.98 3.32 -8.23
C PHE A 5 -10.03 2.44 -9.04
N ASP A 6 -9.69 2.90 -10.24
CA ASP A 6 -8.68 2.25 -11.08
C ASP A 6 -7.29 2.80 -10.76
N GLU A 7 -6.30 1.91 -10.67
CA GLU A 7 -4.88 2.23 -10.48
C GLU A 7 -4.01 1.14 -11.12
N SER A 8 -2.97 1.53 -11.88
CA SER A 8 -2.06 0.57 -12.55
C SER A 8 -2.74 -0.54 -13.38
N GLY A 9 -3.90 -0.23 -13.98
CA GLY A 9 -4.69 -1.19 -14.77
C GLY A 9 -5.49 -2.20 -13.93
N MET A 10 -5.62 -1.98 -12.62
CA MET A 10 -6.40 -2.79 -11.70
C MET A 10 -7.48 -1.94 -11.03
N ARG A 11 -8.61 -2.57 -10.67
CA ARG A 11 -9.74 -1.88 -10.02
C ARG A 11 -9.79 -2.22 -8.54
N PHE A 12 -9.36 -1.27 -7.70
CA PHE A 12 -9.29 -1.42 -6.25
C PHE A 12 -10.62 -1.10 -5.57
N GLY A 13 -10.96 -1.86 -4.53
CA GLY A 13 -12.21 -1.74 -3.78
C GLY A 13 -13.05 -3.02 -3.81
N SER A 14 -14.32 -2.96 -3.42
CA SER A 14 -15.01 -1.81 -2.82
C SER A 14 -14.57 -1.60 -1.37
N PHE A 15 -14.14 -0.39 -1.02
CA PHE A 15 -13.73 -0.03 0.34
C PHE A 15 -14.71 0.94 0.98
N SER A 16 -14.79 0.98 2.31
CA SER A 16 -15.44 2.08 3.00
C SER A 16 -14.65 3.37 2.78
N ASP A 17 -15.31 4.47 2.43
CA ASP A 17 -14.71 5.81 2.33
C ASP A 17 -14.03 6.24 3.63
N ALA A 18 -14.53 5.79 4.79
CA ALA A 18 -13.93 6.04 6.10
C ALA A 18 -12.57 5.36 6.29
N GLN A 19 -12.20 4.38 5.46
CA GLN A 19 -11.05 3.50 5.65
C GLN A 19 -9.94 3.65 4.61
N VAL A 20 -10.22 4.28 3.46
CA VAL A 20 -9.26 4.38 2.35
C VAL A 20 -8.92 5.82 2.04
N CYS A 21 -7.63 6.11 1.90
CA CYS A 21 -7.15 7.42 1.45
C CYS A 21 -6.21 7.25 0.26
N ARG A 22 -6.57 7.85 -0.88
CA ARG A 22 -5.69 7.99 -2.05
C ARG A 22 -4.64 9.06 -1.76
N ILE A 23 -3.66 8.68 -0.95
CA ILE A 23 -2.73 9.60 -0.32
C ILE A 23 -1.85 10.35 -1.33
N GLU A 24 -1.57 9.76 -2.49
CA GLU A 24 -0.96 10.42 -3.65
C GLU A 24 -1.72 11.67 -4.14
N ARG A 25 -3.03 11.75 -3.84
CA ARG A 25 -3.91 12.85 -4.25
C ARG A 25 -4.19 13.82 -3.10
N SER A 26 -3.61 13.58 -1.93
CA SER A 26 -3.82 14.43 -0.74
C SER A 26 -3.07 15.77 -0.87
N LYS A 27 -3.69 16.84 -0.36
CA LYS A 27 -3.07 18.16 -0.15
C LYS A 27 -1.84 18.05 0.73
N ALA A 28 -1.88 17.23 1.77
CA ALA A 28 -0.72 16.89 2.59
C ALA A 28 0.47 16.46 1.73
N TYR A 29 0.30 15.48 0.85
CA TYR A 29 1.36 15.09 -0.08
C TYR A 29 1.76 16.24 -1.02
N LEU A 30 0.78 16.93 -1.62
CA LEU A 30 1.06 18.02 -2.55
C LEU A 30 1.95 19.11 -1.95
N SER A 31 1.87 19.35 -0.64
CA SER A 31 2.72 20.31 0.08
C SER A 31 4.18 19.87 0.27
N VAL A 32 4.46 18.56 0.20
CA VAL A 32 5.81 18.00 0.40
C VAL A 32 6.33 17.22 -0.81
N ARG A 33 5.59 17.19 -1.92
CA ARG A 33 5.84 16.31 -3.08
C ARG A 33 7.22 16.49 -3.73
N GLN A 34 7.85 17.64 -3.54
CA GLN A 34 9.13 17.93 -4.18
C GLN A 34 10.20 16.94 -3.68
N HIS A 35 10.71 16.11 -4.59
CA HIS A 35 11.67 15.03 -4.32
C HIS A 35 11.16 13.92 -3.37
N VAL A 36 9.84 13.84 -3.11
CA VAL A 36 9.25 12.80 -2.27
C VAL A 36 8.36 11.91 -3.12
N LYS A 37 8.74 10.64 -3.26
CA LYS A 37 7.88 9.61 -3.84
C LYS A 37 7.05 8.96 -2.74
N ILE A 38 5.76 8.76 -3.00
CA ILE A 38 4.87 8.00 -2.13
C ILE A 38 4.10 6.95 -2.92
N ALA A 39 3.47 6.05 -2.17
CA ALA A 39 2.60 5.01 -2.64
C ALA A 39 1.20 5.56 -2.95
N ASP A 40 0.45 4.83 -3.75
CA ASP A 40 -0.79 5.35 -4.35
C ASP A 40 -1.88 5.57 -3.28
N PHE A 41 -2.02 4.64 -2.33
CA PHE A 41 -3.04 4.77 -1.29
C PHE A 41 -2.69 4.04 0.01
N ILE A 42 -3.43 4.39 1.06
CA ILE A 42 -3.46 3.69 2.34
C ILE A 42 -4.86 3.17 2.64
N LEU A 43 -4.93 2.05 3.35
CA LEU A 43 -6.17 1.36 3.65
C LEU A 43 -6.15 0.79 5.06
N LEU A 44 -7.14 1.15 5.87
CA LEU A 44 -7.35 0.56 7.18
C LEU A 44 -8.15 -0.75 7.07
N ARG A 45 -7.62 -1.81 7.65
CA ARG A 45 -8.33 -3.08 7.88
C ARG A 45 -8.67 -3.19 9.36
N LYS A 46 -9.95 -2.98 9.69
CA LYS A 46 -10.47 -3.27 11.02
C LYS A 46 -10.52 -4.78 11.25
N ARG A 47 -10.08 -5.23 12.41
CA ARG A 47 -10.04 -6.66 12.76
C ARG A 47 -10.72 -6.87 14.12
N PRO A 48 -11.78 -7.68 14.21
CA PRO A 48 -12.38 -8.01 15.49
C PRO A 48 -11.34 -8.60 16.46
N GLN A 49 -11.32 -8.10 17.70
CA GLN A 49 -10.44 -8.56 18.79
C GLN A 49 -8.93 -8.56 18.48
N LYS A 50 -8.50 -7.86 17.42
CA LYS A 50 -7.09 -7.67 17.07
C LYS A 50 -6.85 -6.20 16.79
N PRO A 51 -5.61 -5.71 16.86
CA PRO A 51 -5.34 -4.33 16.51
C PRO A 51 -5.76 -4.02 15.06
N ASP A 52 -6.11 -2.79 14.77
CA ASP A 52 -6.33 -2.37 13.39
C ASP A 52 -5.02 -2.50 12.59
N MET A 53 -5.16 -2.68 11.28
CA MET A 53 -4.04 -2.91 10.40
C MET A 53 -4.06 -1.90 9.25
N LEU A 54 -3.02 -1.08 9.16
CA LEU A 54 -2.83 -0.15 8.07
C LEU A 54 -2.05 -0.82 6.95
N PHE A 55 -2.65 -0.85 5.77
CA PHE A 55 -1.98 -1.20 4.53
C PHE A 55 -1.48 0.08 3.86
N VAL A 56 -0.19 0.12 3.55
CA VAL A 56 0.40 1.07 2.63
C VAL A 56 0.54 0.36 1.30
N VAL A 57 -0.17 0.81 0.27
CA VAL A 57 -0.31 0.05 -0.99
C VAL A 57 0.29 0.83 -2.14
N GLU A 58 1.30 0.24 -2.77
CA GLU A 58 1.82 0.62 -4.09
C GLU A 58 1.27 -0.37 -5.12
N ALA A 59 0.68 0.14 -6.19
CA ALA A 59 0.24 -0.63 -7.33
C ALA A 59 1.18 -0.42 -8.51
N LYS A 60 1.43 -1.47 -9.29
CA LYS A 60 2.26 -1.44 -10.48
C LYS A 60 1.59 -2.19 -11.62
N SER A 61 1.68 -1.63 -12.82
CA SER A 61 1.21 -2.29 -14.04
C SER A 61 2.11 -3.45 -14.47
N SER A 62 3.37 -3.45 -14.03
CA SER A 62 4.36 -4.48 -14.30
C SER A 62 5.56 -4.36 -13.36
N ALA A 63 6.43 -5.38 -13.36
CA ALA A 63 7.71 -5.36 -12.69
C ALA A 63 8.80 -5.92 -13.63
N PRO A 64 10.04 -5.42 -13.56
CA PRO A 64 11.15 -5.96 -14.34
C PRO A 64 11.46 -7.40 -13.90
N HIS A 65 11.94 -8.21 -14.85
CA HIS A 65 12.41 -9.56 -14.54
C HIS A 65 13.65 -9.50 -13.62
N PRO A 66 13.76 -10.36 -12.59
CA PRO A 66 14.90 -10.34 -11.66
C PRO A 66 16.27 -10.50 -12.33
N GLU A 67 16.33 -11.13 -13.50
CA GLU A 67 17.56 -11.27 -14.27
C GLU A 67 18.07 -9.94 -14.86
N ASN A 68 17.20 -8.95 -15.05
CA ASN A 68 17.60 -7.59 -15.38
C ASN A 68 18.01 -6.84 -14.10
N LYS A 69 19.20 -7.18 -13.58
CA LYS A 69 19.66 -6.81 -12.24
C LYS A 69 19.67 -5.31 -11.95
N GLU A 70 19.99 -4.46 -12.92
CA GLU A 70 20.04 -3.02 -12.71
C GLU A 70 18.63 -2.44 -12.58
N HIS A 71 17.79 -2.65 -13.57
CA HIS A 71 16.41 -2.16 -13.57
C HIS A 71 15.61 -2.76 -12.39
N PHE A 72 15.89 -4.01 -12.02
CA PHE A 72 15.28 -4.66 -10.88
C PHE A 72 15.67 -4.00 -9.55
N ARG A 73 16.94 -3.66 -9.34
CA ARG A 73 17.39 -2.96 -8.12
C ARG A 73 16.76 -1.57 -8.00
N GLU A 74 16.74 -0.82 -9.09
CA GLU A 74 16.12 0.52 -9.12
C GLU A 74 14.62 0.45 -8.85
N TYR A 75 13.94 -0.53 -9.45
CA TYR A 75 12.52 -0.80 -9.21
C TYR A 75 12.25 -1.10 -7.73
N VAL A 76 13.00 -2.05 -7.14
CA VAL A 76 12.86 -2.43 -5.73
C VAL A 76 13.12 -1.22 -4.82
N SER A 77 14.20 -0.47 -5.07
CA SER A 77 14.52 0.73 -4.28
C SER A 77 13.44 1.79 -4.38
N SER A 78 12.88 2.03 -5.57
CA SER A 78 11.82 3.01 -5.75
C SER A 78 10.51 2.60 -5.06
N VAL A 79 10.18 1.30 -5.06
CA VAL A 79 9.00 0.79 -4.35
C VAL A 79 9.21 0.89 -2.84
N GLN A 80 10.37 0.50 -2.33
CA GLN A 80 10.69 0.61 -0.91
C GLN A 80 10.63 2.07 -0.44
N GLU A 81 11.21 3.00 -1.20
CA GLU A 81 11.17 4.44 -0.93
C GLU A 81 9.72 4.93 -0.77
N LYS A 82 8.87 4.60 -1.75
CA LYS A 82 7.46 4.98 -1.75
C LYS A 82 6.73 4.42 -0.52
N LEU A 83 6.87 3.14 -0.22
CA LEU A 83 6.20 2.50 0.91
C LEU A 83 6.62 3.13 2.25
N CYS A 84 7.91 3.38 2.45
CA CYS A 84 8.44 3.97 3.67
C CYS A 84 8.04 5.45 3.83
N ASN A 85 8.16 6.25 2.77
CA ASN A 85 7.77 7.66 2.80
C ASN A 85 6.28 7.83 3.05
N THR A 86 5.45 6.94 2.51
CA THR A 86 3.99 6.98 2.74
C THR A 86 3.64 6.69 4.17
N LEU A 87 4.29 5.68 4.79
CA LEU A 87 4.09 5.40 6.22
C LEU A 87 4.50 6.62 7.06
N ALA A 88 5.66 7.22 6.77
CA ALA A 88 6.12 8.42 7.46
C ALA A 88 5.15 9.61 7.29
N LEU A 89 4.64 9.82 6.07
CA LEU A 89 3.68 10.87 5.75
C LEU A 89 2.37 10.67 6.49
N TYR A 90 1.81 9.45 6.48
CA TYR A 90 0.59 9.13 7.22
C TYR A 90 0.75 9.43 8.72
N ILE A 91 1.87 9.03 9.32
CA ILE A 91 2.13 9.32 10.74
C ILE A 91 2.28 10.83 10.96
N ALA A 92 2.99 11.54 10.09
CA ALA A 92 3.14 12.99 10.17
C ALA A 92 1.78 13.72 10.07
N MET A 93 0.88 13.26 9.20
CA MET A 93 -0.50 13.76 9.13
C MET A 93 -1.26 13.46 10.44
N ARG A 94 -1.17 12.23 10.96
CA ARG A 94 -1.87 11.81 12.19
C ARG A 94 -1.44 12.56 13.44
N VAL A 95 -0.18 12.98 13.53
CA VAL A 95 0.35 13.77 14.65
C VAL A 95 0.34 15.28 14.40
N GLY A 96 -0.28 15.74 13.30
CA GLY A 96 -0.43 17.17 12.99
C GLY A 96 0.86 17.88 12.60
N ARG A 97 1.88 17.18 12.10
CA ARG A 97 3.14 17.77 11.63
C ARG A 97 3.06 18.33 10.21
N ILE A 98 2.17 17.77 9.39
CA ILE A 98 1.84 18.35 8.09
C ILE A 98 0.66 19.27 8.32
N GLY A 99 0.79 20.56 7.99
CA GLY A 99 -0.25 21.58 8.19
C GLY A 99 -1.51 21.42 7.34
N ALA A 100 -1.83 20.19 6.93
CA ALA A 100 -3.07 19.84 6.27
C ALA A 100 -4.22 19.75 7.29
N PRO A 101 -5.47 20.03 6.88
CA PRO A 101 -6.64 19.86 7.74
C PRO A 101 -6.75 18.41 8.24
N ALA A 102 -7.13 18.23 9.51
CA ALA A 102 -7.27 16.90 10.11
C ALA A 102 -8.29 16.04 9.36
N GLU A 103 -9.29 16.66 8.75
CA GLU A 103 -10.39 16.05 7.99
C GLU A 103 -9.93 15.45 6.66
N GLU A 104 -8.70 15.74 6.21
CA GLU A 104 -8.15 15.13 5.01
C GLU A 104 -7.93 13.61 5.16
N LEU A 105 -7.63 13.15 6.38
CA LEU A 105 -7.64 11.72 6.67
C LEU A 105 -9.08 11.25 6.91
N PRO A 106 -9.51 10.17 6.25
CA PRO A 106 -10.78 9.53 6.54
C PRO A 106 -10.97 9.20 8.03
N GLN A 107 -12.23 9.20 8.47
CA GLN A 107 -12.58 9.12 9.88
C GLN A 107 -11.91 7.95 10.61
N ASP A 108 -11.97 6.73 10.05
CA ASP A 108 -11.39 5.57 10.72
C ASP A 108 -9.85 5.63 10.74
N LEU A 109 -9.24 6.03 9.62
CA LEU A 109 -7.79 6.24 9.55
C LEU A 109 -7.30 7.27 10.58
N ARG A 110 -8.09 8.32 10.85
CA ARG A 110 -7.78 9.34 11.86
C ARG A 110 -8.02 8.84 13.28
N ALA A 111 -9.09 8.08 13.52
CA ALA A 111 -9.52 7.68 14.85
C ALA A 111 -8.78 6.43 15.39
N SER A 112 -8.29 5.54 14.52
CA SER A 112 -7.67 4.29 14.97
C SER A 112 -6.39 4.52 15.78
N PRO A 113 -6.20 3.83 16.92
CA PRO A 113 -5.08 4.05 17.84
C PRO A 113 -3.74 3.70 17.18
N LEU A 114 -2.84 4.68 17.04
CA LEU A 114 -1.55 4.51 16.36
C LEU A 114 -0.58 3.56 17.08
N ASP A 115 -0.62 3.56 18.41
CA ASP A 115 0.25 2.79 19.28
C ASP A 115 -0.01 1.28 19.22
N ALA A 116 -1.27 0.89 18.97
CA ALA A 116 -1.67 -0.50 18.79
C ALA A 116 -1.67 -0.93 17.30
N MET A 117 -1.75 0.01 16.37
CA MET A 117 -1.91 -0.26 14.93
C MET A 117 -0.76 -1.09 14.36
N GLU A 118 -1.11 -2.13 13.60
CA GLU A 118 -0.14 -2.88 12.82
C GLU A 118 0.08 -2.25 11.44
N PHE A 119 1.33 -2.13 11.01
CA PHE A 119 1.66 -1.68 9.66
C PHE A 119 1.96 -2.85 8.74
N ARG A 120 1.48 -2.78 7.49
CA ARG A 120 1.81 -3.66 6.38
C ARG A 120 2.12 -2.85 5.14
N LEU A 121 3.22 -3.18 4.49
CA LEU A 121 3.66 -2.60 3.24
C LEU A 121 3.27 -3.57 2.13
N VAL A 122 2.54 -3.11 1.13
CA VAL A 122 1.91 -3.96 0.13
C VAL A 122 2.28 -3.45 -1.25
N LEU A 123 2.87 -4.32 -2.06
CA LEU A 123 3.04 -4.12 -3.49
C LEU A 123 2.04 -5.02 -4.22
N VAL A 124 1.24 -4.45 -5.13
CA VAL A 124 0.36 -5.20 -6.03
C VAL A 124 0.82 -5.01 -7.46
N ILE A 125 1.06 -6.10 -8.19
CA ILE A 125 1.58 -6.08 -9.57
C ILE A 125 0.55 -6.72 -10.51
N ASN A 126 0.07 -5.96 -11.49
CA ASN A 126 -0.94 -6.45 -12.42
C ASN A 126 -0.40 -7.59 -13.30
N GLY A 127 -1.14 -8.70 -13.38
CA GLY A 127 -0.84 -9.82 -14.28
C GLY A 127 0.50 -10.51 -14.05
N PHE A 128 1.10 -10.37 -12.87
CA PHE A 128 2.44 -10.89 -12.60
C PHE A 128 2.40 -12.38 -12.21
N PRO A 129 3.23 -13.26 -12.82
CA PRO A 129 3.23 -14.69 -12.51
C PRO A 129 3.59 -14.99 -11.05
N ASP A 130 2.91 -15.97 -10.44
CA ASP A 130 3.13 -16.37 -9.03
C ASP A 130 4.59 -16.77 -8.77
N GLU A 131 5.18 -17.54 -9.69
CA GLU A 131 6.57 -18.00 -9.63
C GLU A 131 7.60 -16.85 -9.60
N HIS A 132 7.23 -15.65 -10.06
CA HIS A 132 8.09 -14.47 -10.04
C HIS A 132 7.91 -13.58 -8.81
N LEU A 133 6.88 -13.81 -7.97
CA LEU A 133 6.60 -12.97 -6.80
C LEU A 133 7.67 -13.11 -5.72
N ASP A 134 8.18 -14.31 -5.49
CA ASP A 134 9.13 -14.60 -4.40
C ASP A 134 10.46 -13.82 -4.54
N PRO A 135 11.10 -13.76 -5.73
CA PRO A 135 12.26 -12.90 -5.93
C PRO A 135 12.01 -11.42 -5.60
N VAL A 136 10.86 -10.86 -6.02
CA VAL A 136 10.48 -9.45 -5.74
C VAL A 136 10.29 -9.25 -4.24
N LYS A 137 9.57 -10.18 -3.59
CA LYS A 137 9.30 -10.15 -2.15
C LYS A 137 10.59 -10.22 -1.34
N LEU A 138 11.48 -11.14 -1.67
CA LEU A 138 12.77 -11.28 -1.00
C LEU A 138 13.61 -10.01 -1.15
N ALA A 139 13.70 -9.47 -2.37
CA ALA A 139 14.45 -8.24 -2.64
C ALA A 139 13.88 -7.03 -1.86
N LEU A 140 12.56 -6.87 -1.82
CA LEU A 140 11.92 -5.81 -1.02
C LEU A 140 12.17 -5.99 0.48
N GLN A 141 12.09 -7.21 1.00
CA GLN A 141 12.39 -7.51 2.40
C GLN A 141 13.84 -7.20 2.78
N GLN A 142 14.77 -7.48 1.88
CA GLN A 142 16.19 -7.18 2.05
C GLN A 142 16.48 -5.68 1.91
N SER A 143 15.76 -4.98 1.03
CA SER A 143 15.93 -3.53 0.84
C SER A 143 15.48 -2.70 2.04
N LEU A 144 14.58 -3.23 2.87
CA LEU A 144 14.06 -2.53 4.04
C LEU A 144 15.11 -2.52 5.18
N PRO A 145 15.64 -1.35 5.58
CA PRO A 145 16.68 -1.28 6.60
C PRO A 145 16.23 -1.87 7.94
N ALA A 146 17.11 -2.64 8.60
CA ALA A 146 16.81 -3.25 9.89
C ALA A 146 16.41 -2.23 10.96
N ALA A 147 16.99 -1.02 10.91
CA ALA A 147 16.62 0.09 11.78
C ALA A 147 15.16 0.50 11.58
N GLN A 148 14.71 0.68 10.33
CA GLN A 148 13.32 1.05 10.06
C GLN A 148 12.34 -0.03 10.53
N ARG A 149 12.64 -1.32 10.31
CA ARG A 149 11.81 -2.42 10.83
C ARG A 149 11.64 -2.36 12.35
N ARG A 150 12.73 -2.07 13.07
CA ARG A 150 12.73 -1.97 14.54
C ARG A 150 12.03 -0.72 15.04
N ILE A 151 12.32 0.45 14.45
CA ILE A 151 11.73 1.75 14.82
C ILE A 151 10.21 1.69 14.66
N TRP A 152 9.72 1.17 13.54
CA TRP A 152 8.30 1.05 13.26
C TRP A 152 7.64 -0.18 13.92
N ARG A 153 8.41 -0.98 14.68
CA ARG A 153 7.95 -2.26 15.28
C ARG A 153 7.18 -3.12 14.29
N LEU A 154 7.69 -3.22 13.06
CA LEU A 154 7.07 -4.01 12.02
C LEU A 154 7.07 -5.49 12.42
N GLY A 155 5.95 -6.17 12.19
CA GLY A 155 5.81 -7.60 12.47
C GLY A 155 6.78 -8.47 11.64
N PRO A 156 6.83 -9.79 11.88
CA PRO A 156 7.80 -10.69 11.25
C PRO A 156 7.65 -10.76 9.72
N HIS A 157 6.45 -10.52 9.20
CA HIS A 157 6.16 -10.50 7.77
C HIS A 157 5.44 -9.21 7.39
N PRO A 158 6.17 -8.07 7.30
CA PRO A 158 5.55 -6.78 7.13
C PRO A 158 5.32 -6.40 5.67
N ILE A 159 5.92 -7.14 4.73
CA ILE A 159 5.82 -6.89 3.29
C ILE A 159 4.99 -7.99 2.63
N PHE A 160 3.98 -7.58 1.88
CA PHE A 160 3.23 -8.41 0.95
C PHE A 160 3.54 -7.99 -0.48
N VAL A 161 3.83 -8.95 -1.33
CA VAL A 161 3.89 -8.76 -2.79
C VAL A 161 2.85 -9.67 -3.39
N LEU A 162 1.89 -9.09 -4.08
CA LEU A 162 0.71 -9.76 -4.60
C LEU A 162 0.62 -9.51 -6.10
N ASN A 163 0.16 -10.49 -6.86
CA ASN A 163 -0.43 -10.23 -8.16
C ASN A 163 -1.93 -9.88 -8.01
N ASP A 164 -2.60 -9.64 -9.13
CA ASP A 164 -4.03 -9.32 -9.16
C ASP A 164 -4.91 -10.46 -8.64
N ALA A 165 -4.56 -11.72 -8.91
CA ALA A 165 -5.27 -12.89 -8.38
C ALA A 165 -5.22 -12.93 -6.85
N ALA A 166 -4.02 -12.86 -6.25
CA ALA A 166 -3.86 -12.82 -4.81
C ALA A 166 -4.49 -11.56 -4.19
N ALA A 167 -4.40 -10.41 -4.86
CA ALA A 167 -5.02 -9.17 -4.39
C ALA A 167 -6.56 -9.26 -4.32
N ARG A 168 -7.22 -10.01 -5.21
CA ARG A 168 -8.67 -10.33 -5.12
C ARG A 168 -8.99 -11.18 -3.88
N VAL A 169 -8.17 -12.20 -3.59
CA VAL A 169 -8.31 -13.03 -2.37
C VAL A 169 -8.18 -12.17 -1.11
N HIS A 170 -7.24 -11.22 -1.11
CA HIS A 170 -7.05 -10.24 -0.04
C HIS A 170 -8.09 -9.10 -0.04
N ARG A 171 -9.11 -9.16 -0.90
CA ARG A 171 -10.18 -8.16 -1.05
C ARG A 171 -9.63 -6.76 -1.27
N LEU A 172 -8.54 -6.63 -2.01
CA LEU A 172 -7.98 -5.35 -2.46
C LEU A 172 -8.56 -4.94 -3.81
N LEU A 173 -8.85 -5.90 -4.67
CA LEU A 173 -9.48 -5.67 -5.97
C LEU A 173 -10.93 -6.12 -5.95
N VAL A 174 -11.76 -5.48 -6.77
CA VAL A 174 -13.13 -5.93 -7.00
C VAL A 174 -13.11 -7.32 -7.63
N GLN A 175 -14.09 -8.15 -7.27
CA GLN A 175 -14.30 -9.41 -7.98
C GLN A 175 -14.69 -9.09 -9.42
N GLN A 176 -14.11 -9.79 -10.39
CA GLN A 176 -14.66 -9.74 -11.74
C GLN A 176 -16.01 -10.43 -11.69
N GLU A 177 -17.07 -9.74 -12.11
CA GLU A 177 -18.33 -10.41 -12.42
C GLU A 177 -18.00 -11.47 -13.48
N ALA A 178 -18.33 -12.73 -13.19
CA ALA A 178 -18.22 -13.77 -14.20
C ALA A 178 -19.06 -13.31 -15.38
N SER A 179 -18.43 -13.03 -16.52
CA SER A 179 -19.12 -12.78 -17.77
C SER A 179 -20.00 -14.01 -17.98
N THR A 180 -21.30 -13.88 -17.71
CA THR A 180 -22.27 -14.84 -18.19
C THR A 180 -22.27 -14.68 -19.69
N SER A 181 -21.40 -15.44 -20.34
CA SER A 181 -21.46 -15.77 -21.76
C SER A 181 -22.73 -16.59 -21.94
N THR A 182 -23.87 -15.92 -21.97
CA THR A 182 -25.12 -16.51 -22.44
C THR A 182 -24.92 -16.72 -23.94
N THR A 183 -24.64 -17.97 -24.31
CA THR A 183 -24.74 -18.47 -25.67
C THR A 183 -26.18 -18.91 -25.89
#